data_AF-A0A9E2GL17-F1
#
_entry.id   AF-A0A9E2GL17-F1
#
_cell.length_a   1.000
_cell.length_b   1.000
_cell.length_c   1.000
_cell.angle_alpha   90.00
_cell.angle_beta   90.00
_cell.angle_gamma   90.00
#
_symmetry.space_group_name_H-M   'P 1'
#
loop_
_entity.id
_entity.type
_entity.pdbx_description
1 polymer ?
#
loop_
_entity_poly.entity_id
_entity_poly.type
_entity_poly.pdbx_seq_one_letter_code
_entity_poly.pdbx_strand_id
1 'polypeptide(L)' 'PLGTNIIEGINNKIKVIKRMAYGFRDDAYFFLKIRSAFPGVR' A
#
# COMPACT_ATOMS: atom_id res chain seq x y z
N PRO A 1 -10.99 10.20 21.26
CA PRO A 1 -9.94 9.34 20.68
C PRO A 1 -10.00 9.36 19.15
N LEU A 2 -9.01 9.97 18.49
CA LEU A 2 -8.89 9.93 17.03
C LEU A 2 -8.53 8.50 16.63
N GLY A 3 -9.48 7.78 16.02
CA GLY A 3 -9.30 6.38 15.65
C GLY A 3 -8.27 6.22 14.54
N THR A 4 -7.33 5.30 14.72
CA THR A 4 -6.31 4.90 13.72
C THR A 4 -6.88 4.08 12.57
N ASN A 5 -8.20 3.85 12.54
CA ASN A 5 -8.89 3.00 11.55
C ASN A 5 -8.50 3.30 10.10
N ILE A 6 -8.31 4.58 9.75
CA ILE A 6 -7.90 4.97 8.39
C ILE A 6 -6.45 4.52 8.11
N ILE A 7 -5.54 4.74 9.06
CA ILE A 7 -4.13 4.36 8.96
C ILE A 7 -3.98 2.83 8.92
N GLU A 8 -4.78 2.12 9.71
CA GLU A 8 -4.82 0.66 9.71
C GLU A 8 -5.32 0.09 8.38
N GLY A 9 -6.35 0.69 7.80
CA GLY A 9 -6.84 0.32 6.47
C GLY A 9 -5.78 0.46 5.38
N ILE A 10 -5.01 1.56 5.41
CA ILE A 10 -3.90 1.80 4.49
C ILE A 10 -2.81 0.73 4.66
N ASN A 11 -2.40 0.45 5.91
CA ASN A 11 -1.38 -0.55 6.22
C ASN A 11 -1.78 -1.98 5.77
N ASN A 12 -3.05 -2.35 5.94
CA ASN A 12 -3.56 -3.64 5.48
C ASN A 12 -3.51 -3.76 3.96
N LYS A 13 -3.89 -2.70 3.23
CA LYS A 13 -3.86 -2.68 1.77
C LYS A 13 -2.43 -2.79 1.22
N ILE A 14 -1.46 -2.11 1.85
CA ILE A 14 -0.02 -2.25 1.53
C ILE A 14 0.48 -3.68 1.79
N LYS A 15 0.08 -4.31 2.92
CA LYS A 15 0.43 -5.71 3.22
C LYS A 15 -0.13 -6.70 2.19
N VAL A 16 -1.32 -6.45 1.63
CA VAL A 16 -1.90 -7.28 0.58
C VAL A 16 -1.13 -7.12 -0.73
N ILE A 17 -0.81 -5.88 -1.14
CA ILE A 17 0.01 -5.60 -2.33
C ILE A 17 1.38 -6.30 -2.22
N LYS A 18 2.01 -6.25 -1.05
CA LYS A 18 3.28 -6.93 -0.78
C LYS A 18 3.16 -8.46 -0.88
N ARG A 19 2.03 -9.04 -0.45
CA ARG A 19 1.75 -10.49 -0.59
C ARG A 19 1.53 -10.91 -2.04
N MET A 20 0.80 -10.12 -2.82
CA MET A 20 0.56 -10.37 -4.25
C MET A 20 1.83 -10.23 -5.10
N ALA A 21 2.85 -9.53 -4.60
CA ALA A 21 4.13 -9.35 -5.26
C ALA A 21 5.17 -10.45 -4.96
N TYR A 22 4.82 -11.52 -4.21
CA TYR A 22 5.75 -12.63 -3.92
C TYR A 22 6.26 -13.26 -5.21
N GLY A 23 7.46 -12.85 -5.62
CA GLY A 23 8.13 -13.26 -6.87
C GLY A 23 8.98 -12.14 -7.47
N PHE A 24 8.56 -10.87 -7.32
CA PHE A 24 9.28 -9.70 -7.82
C PHE A 24 9.91 -8.93 -6.66
N ARG A 25 11.24 -8.99 -6.56
CA ARG A 25 12.04 -8.28 -5.56
C ARG A 25 12.43 -6.88 -6.06
N ASP A 26 11.47 -6.20 -6.68
CA ASP A 26 11.67 -4.85 -7.22
C ASP A 26 10.94 -3.84 -6.33
N ASP A 27 11.72 -3.22 -5.44
CA ASP A 27 11.22 -2.19 -4.53
C ASP A 27 10.70 -0.97 -5.31
N ALA A 28 11.29 -0.63 -6.46
CA ALA A 28 10.86 0.50 -7.27
C ALA A 28 9.47 0.23 -7.89
N TYR A 29 9.24 -0.98 -8.40
CA TYR A 29 7.93 -1.40 -8.89
C TYR A 29 6.89 -1.49 -7.77
N PHE A 30 7.31 -1.90 -6.56
CA PHE A 30 6.44 -1.90 -5.38
C PHE A 30 5.98 -0.48 -4.99
N PHE A 31 6.90 0.50 -4.96
CA PHE A 31 6.53 1.90 -4.71
C PHE A 31 5.64 2.47 -5.82
N LEU A 32 5.86 2.09 -7.08
CA LEU A 32 4.99 2.47 -8.19
C LEU A 32 3.55 1.95 -8.00
N LYS A 33 3.40 0.68 -7.60
CA LYS A 33 2.09 0.09 -7.26
C LYS A 33 1.42 0.80 -6.09
N ILE A 34 2.16 1.20 -5.06
CA ILE A 34 1.63 1.98 -3.94
C ILE A 34 1.13 3.34 -4.42
N ARG A 35 1.94 4.09 -5.18
CA ARG A 35 1.54 5.41 -5.71
C ARG A 35 0.32 5.33 -6.63
N SER A 36 0.21 4.27 -7.41
CA SER A 36 -0.97 4.01 -8.25
C SER A 36 -2.21 3.59 -7.44
N ALA A 37 -2.04 2.87 -6.32
CA ALA A 37 -3.14 2.45 -5.45
C ALA A 37 -3.66 3.59 -4.55
N PHE A 38 -2.84 4.61 -4.33
CA PHE A 38 -3.17 5.81 -3.56
C PHE A 38 -2.78 7.07 -4.36
N PRO A 39 -3.47 7.36 -5.48
CA PRO A 39 -3.33 8.65 -6.12
C PRO A 39 -3.90 9.67 -5.13
N GLY A 40 -3.05 10.54 -4.59
CA GLY A 40 -3.44 11.51 -3.55
C GLY A 40 -4.81 12.12 -3.84
N VAL A 41 -5.66 12.17 -2.82
CA VAL A 41 -6.97 12.81 -2.88
C VAL A 41 -6.78 14.21 -3.47
N ARG A 42 -7.53 14.50 -4.54
CA ARG A 42 -7.59 15.83 -5.16
C ARG A 42 -8.12 16.85 -4.16
#